data_AF-A0A938NW17-F1
#
_entry.id   AF-A0A938NW17-F1
#
_cell.length_a   1.000
_cell.length_b   1.000
_cell.length_c   1.000
_cell.angle_alpha   90.00
_cell.angle_beta   90.00
_cell.angle_gamma   90.00
#
_symmetry.space_group_name_H-M   'P 1'
#
loop_
_entity.id
_entity.type
_entity.pdbx_description
1 polymer ?
#
loop_
_entity_poly.entity_id
_entity_poly.type
_entity_poly.pdbx_seq_one_letter_code
_entity_poly.pdbx_strand_id
1 'polypeptide(L)'
;MSTEHIELLEKRKAQVHDGKGAFEMACEKASVAGSVSQRACSFCGSRVVLYPIADALHIVHGPIGCAAYTWDIRGALSSGRNLHRLSFSTDMQEKDVVYGGEKKLAAAIRELALAYAPKAVFVYATCIVGVIGEDV
;
A
#
# COMPACT_ATOMS: atom_id res chain seq x y z
N MET A 1 -38.23 16.72 6.70
CA MET A 1 -36.78 16.63 6.40
C MET A 1 -36.59 17.18 5.02
N SER A 2 -36.00 18.37 4.90
CA SER A 2 -35.70 18.97 3.61
C SER A 2 -34.82 18.01 2.81
N THR A 3 -35.16 17.83 1.54
CA THR A 3 -34.30 17.25 0.50
C THR A 3 -33.10 18.19 0.27
N GLU A 4 -32.23 18.29 1.28
CA GLU A 4 -30.88 18.79 1.07
C GLU A 4 -30.21 17.80 0.11
N HIS A 5 -29.88 18.30 -1.07
CA HIS A 5 -29.19 17.58 -2.11
C HIS A 5 -27.91 16.98 -1.52
N ILE A 6 -27.85 15.65 -1.38
CA ILE A 6 -26.63 14.96 -0.96
C ILE A 6 -25.65 15.08 -2.14
N GLU A 7 -24.80 16.12 -2.12
CA GLU A 7 -23.83 16.46 -3.17
C GLU A 7 -22.97 15.25 -3.61
N LEU A 8 -22.71 14.32 -2.68
CA LEU A 8 -22.02 13.06 -2.93
C LEU A 8 -22.72 12.18 -3.99
N LEU A 9 -24.06 12.13 -4.01
CA LEU A 9 -24.82 11.30 -4.95
C LEU A 9 -24.66 11.84 -6.38
N GLU A 10 -24.72 13.16 -6.55
CA GLU A 10 -24.51 13.81 -7.85
C GLU A 10 -23.13 13.51 -8.42
N LYS A 11 -22.09 13.59 -7.59
CA LYS A 11 -20.70 13.29 -8.00
C LYS A 11 -20.48 11.84 -8.44
N ARG A 12 -21.39 10.93 -8.10
CA ARG A 12 -21.27 9.49 -8.38
C ARG A 12 -22.20 8.96 -9.48
N LYS A 13 -23.08 9.80 -10.03
CA LYS A 13 -24.08 9.38 -11.05
C LYS A 13 -23.45 8.64 -12.23
N ALA A 14 -22.29 9.08 -12.71
CA ALA A 14 -21.60 8.46 -13.84
C ALA A 14 -20.95 7.09 -13.54
N GLN A 15 -21.04 6.61 -12.30
CA GLN A 15 -20.46 5.33 -11.83
C GLN A 15 -21.55 4.32 -11.45
N VAL A 16 -22.82 4.67 -11.62
CA VAL A 16 -23.97 3.82 -11.29
C VAL A 16 -24.81 3.67 -12.55
N HIS A 17 -25.09 2.43 -12.93
CA HIS A 17 -25.88 2.11 -14.11
C HIS A 17 -26.92 1.06 -13.76
N ASP A 18 -28.13 1.19 -14.31
CA ASP A 18 -29.26 0.30 -14.07
C ASP A 18 -29.22 -0.97 -14.97
N GLY A 19 -28.24 -1.05 -15.87
CA GLY A 19 -28.04 -2.19 -16.77
C GLY A 19 -28.80 -2.09 -18.10
N LYS A 20 -29.45 -0.95 -18.41
CA LYS A 20 -30.26 -0.77 -19.62
C LYS A 20 -29.63 0.20 -20.62
N GLY A 21 -29.53 -0.24 -21.88
CA GLY A 21 -29.01 0.59 -22.97
C GLY A 21 -27.49 0.79 -22.90
N ALA A 22 -26.95 1.56 -23.84
CA ALA A 22 -25.53 1.90 -23.81
C ALA A 22 -25.28 2.97 -22.73
N PHE A 23 -24.23 2.78 -21.93
CA PHE A 23 -23.83 3.72 -20.87
C PHE A 23 -22.31 3.84 -20.81
N GLU A 24 -21.81 5.07 -20.90
CA GLU A 24 -20.39 5.35 -20.74
C GLU A 24 -20.05 5.49 -19.25
N MET A 25 -19.63 4.38 -18.65
CA MET A 25 -19.27 4.37 -17.24
C MET A 25 -17.94 5.07 -16.99
N ALA A 26 -17.94 6.01 -16.06
CA ALA A 26 -16.76 6.81 -15.79
C ALA A 26 -15.90 6.18 -14.67
N CYS A 27 -14.86 5.45 -15.08
CA CYS A 27 -13.92 4.73 -14.21
C CYS A 27 -12.66 5.58 -13.89
N GLU A 28 -11.73 5.02 -13.10
CA GLU A 28 -10.41 5.62 -12.80
C GLU A 28 -10.38 7.07 -12.26
N LYS A 29 -11.52 7.58 -11.77
CA LYS A 29 -11.59 8.88 -11.09
C LYS A 29 -11.12 8.78 -9.65
N ALA A 30 -10.67 9.89 -9.06
CA ALA A 30 -10.47 9.98 -7.61
C ALA A 30 -11.76 9.61 -6.85
N SER A 31 -11.61 8.93 -5.71
CA SER A 31 -12.76 8.65 -4.85
C SER A 31 -13.31 9.94 -4.25
N VAL A 32 -14.63 10.07 -4.23
CA VAL A 32 -15.28 11.26 -3.64
C VAL A 32 -15.05 11.26 -2.13
N ALA A 33 -14.64 12.39 -1.56
CA ALA A 33 -14.43 12.53 -0.12
C ALA A 33 -15.72 12.19 0.65
N GLY A 34 -15.60 11.49 1.78
CA GLY A 34 -16.74 11.06 2.59
C GLY A 34 -17.57 9.91 2.02
N SER A 35 -17.18 9.34 0.87
CA SER A 35 -17.95 8.26 0.20
C SER A 35 -17.83 6.87 0.82
N VAL A 36 -17.02 6.69 1.87
CA VAL A 36 -16.66 5.38 2.45
C VAL A 36 -16.24 4.39 1.35
N SER A 37 -15.29 4.85 0.53
CA SER A 37 -14.75 4.09 -0.60
C SER A 37 -14.11 2.78 -0.13
N GLN A 38 -14.30 1.71 -0.91
CA GLN A 38 -13.65 0.41 -0.72
C GLN A 38 -12.26 0.34 -1.36
N ARG A 39 -11.76 1.45 -1.92
CA ARG A 39 -10.43 1.50 -2.54
C ARG A 39 -9.31 1.59 -1.50
N ALA A 40 -8.17 1.03 -1.86
CA ALA A 40 -6.91 1.17 -1.12
C ALA A 40 -5.93 2.09 -1.86
N CYS A 41 -4.79 2.38 -1.23
CA CYS A 41 -3.73 3.19 -1.83
C CYS A 41 -2.81 2.36 -2.74
N SER A 42 -1.97 3.06 -3.51
CA SER A 42 -0.98 2.48 -4.44
C SER A 42 0.03 1.56 -3.74
N PHE A 43 0.45 1.88 -2.51
CA PHE A 43 1.26 0.98 -1.67
C PHE A 43 0.56 -0.37 -1.42
N CYS A 44 -0.72 -0.35 -1.03
CA CYS A 44 -1.47 -1.57 -0.80
C CYS A 44 -1.57 -2.39 -2.09
N GLY A 45 -1.84 -1.73 -3.22
CA GLY A 45 -1.89 -2.37 -4.53
C GLY A 45 -0.58 -3.06 -4.91
N SER A 46 0.55 -2.33 -4.85
CA SER A 46 1.87 -2.89 -5.20
C SER A 46 2.26 -4.04 -4.26
N ARG A 47 2.06 -3.88 -2.95
CA ARG A 47 2.35 -4.94 -1.98
C ARG A 47 1.51 -6.17 -2.25
N VAL A 48 0.19 -6.03 -2.38
CA VAL A 48 -0.72 -7.17 -2.65
C VAL A 48 -0.30 -7.92 -3.91
N VAL A 49 0.06 -7.22 -4.99
CA VAL A 49 0.46 -7.84 -6.27
C VAL A 49 1.80 -8.57 -6.18
N LEU A 50 2.80 -7.97 -5.53
CA LEU A 50 4.15 -8.53 -5.44
C LEU A 50 4.33 -9.51 -4.27
N TYR A 51 3.42 -9.50 -3.29
CA TYR A 51 3.42 -10.38 -2.12
C TYR A 51 3.63 -11.87 -2.43
N PRO A 52 3.10 -12.45 -3.52
CA PRO A 52 3.28 -13.88 -3.79
C PRO A 52 4.68 -14.30 -4.24
N ILE A 53 5.64 -13.36 -4.35
CA ILE A 53 7.03 -13.70 -4.72
C ILE A 53 7.72 -14.32 -3.50
N ALA A 54 7.60 -15.65 -3.42
CA ALA A 54 7.73 -16.42 -2.19
C ALA A 54 9.11 -16.38 -1.51
N ASP A 55 10.17 -16.13 -2.29
CA ASP A 55 11.58 -16.11 -1.88
C ASP A 55 12.18 -14.69 -1.86
N ALA A 56 11.35 -13.66 -2.07
CA ALA A 56 11.73 -12.28 -1.92
C ALA A 56 11.46 -11.77 -0.50
N LEU A 57 12.27 -10.79 -0.10
CA LEU A 57 12.06 -10.02 1.10
C LEU A 57 11.24 -8.78 0.78
N HIS A 58 10.20 -8.53 1.58
CA HIS A 58 9.31 -7.38 1.43
C HIS A 58 9.48 -6.44 2.63
N ILE A 59 10.16 -5.30 2.43
CA ILE A 59 10.38 -4.29 3.46
C ILE A 59 9.51 -3.05 3.21
N VAL A 60 8.68 -2.71 4.18
CA VAL A 60 7.87 -1.49 4.18
C VAL A 60 8.69 -0.35 4.76
N HIS A 61 8.99 0.65 3.94
CA HIS A 61 9.74 1.81 4.38
C HIS A 61 8.78 2.93 4.80
N GLY A 62 8.66 3.13 6.10
CA GLY A 62 7.71 4.06 6.70
C GLY A 62 7.35 3.72 8.14
N PRO A 63 6.36 4.43 8.72
CA PRO A 63 5.83 4.13 10.05
C PRO A 63 5.18 2.74 10.08
N ILE A 64 5.09 2.15 11.28
CA ILE A 64 4.64 0.75 11.46
C ILE A 64 3.25 0.42 10.88
N GLY A 65 2.35 1.40 10.80
CA GLY A 65 0.94 1.16 10.45
C GLY A 65 0.75 0.43 9.12
N CYS A 66 1.41 0.88 8.05
CA CYS A 66 1.33 0.24 6.74
C CYS A 66 1.79 -1.23 6.79
N ALA A 67 2.85 -1.52 7.55
CA ALA A 67 3.39 -2.86 7.69
C ALA A 67 2.46 -3.78 8.49
N ALA A 68 1.89 -3.27 9.60
CA ALA A 68 1.01 -4.03 10.49
C ALA A 68 -0.34 -4.34 9.86
N TYR A 69 -1.03 -3.34 9.28
CA TYR A 69 -2.37 -3.52 8.72
C TYR A 69 -2.41 -4.36 7.44
N THR A 70 -1.27 -4.55 6.78
CA THR A 70 -1.19 -5.34 5.53
C THR A 70 -0.38 -6.62 5.70
N TRP A 71 -0.13 -7.05 6.94
CA TRP A 71 0.57 -8.30 7.22
C TRP A 71 -0.33 -9.51 6.95
N ASP A 72 0.05 -10.33 5.95
CA ASP A 72 -0.59 -11.61 5.58
C ASP A 72 -2.11 -11.48 5.34
N ILE A 73 -2.58 -10.29 4.97
CA ILE A 73 -4.01 -10.04 4.67
C ILE A 73 -4.44 -10.66 3.35
N ARG A 74 -3.49 -11.00 2.48
CA ARG A 74 -3.71 -11.68 1.20
C ARG A 74 -3.09 -13.06 1.30
N GLY A 75 -3.91 -14.06 1.65
CA GLY A 75 -3.48 -15.45 1.76
C GLY A 75 -2.96 -15.99 0.44
N ALA A 76 -1.65 -15.88 0.21
CA ALA A 76 -0.96 -16.43 -0.95
C ALA A 76 -0.43 -17.82 -0.60
N LEU A 77 -0.67 -18.80 -1.47
CA LEU A 77 -0.14 -20.15 -1.33
C LEU A 77 1.27 -20.20 -1.90
N SER A 78 2.17 -20.87 -1.17
CA SER A 78 3.52 -21.21 -1.63
C SER A 78 3.79 -22.68 -1.36
N SER A 79 4.41 -23.36 -2.32
CA SER A 79 4.84 -24.75 -2.20
C SER A 79 6.26 -24.90 -1.62
N GLY A 80 6.91 -23.78 -1.26
CA GLY A 80 8.31 -23.75 -0.84
C GLY A 80 8.58 -22.71 0.23
N ARG A 81 9.48 -21.75 -0.07
CA ARG A 81 9.83 -20.69 0.88
C ARG A 81 8.58 -19.86 1.23
N ASN A 82 8.51 -19.43 2.47
CA ASN A 82 7.41 -18.59 3.00
C ASN A 82 7.93 -17.23 3.48
N LEU A 83 9.05 -16.74 2.92
CA LEU A 83 9.65 -15.48 3.34
C LEU A 83 8.69 -14.31 3.15
N HIS A 84 7.93 -14.35 2.06
CA HIS A 84 6.91 -13.35 1.77
C HIS A 84 5.82 -13.20 2.85
N ARG A 85 5.59 -14.23 3.67
CA ARG A 85 4.59 -14.21 4.75
C ARG A 85 5.01 -13.36 5.93
N LEU A 86 6.29 -13.00 6.02
CA LEU A 86 6.80 -12.09 7.04
C LEU A 86 6.57 -10.63 6.65
N SER A 87 6.46 -9.74 7.63
CA SER A 87 6.28 -8.31 7.43
C SER A 87 7.47 -7.57 8.02
N PHE A 88 8.36 -7.09 7.15
CA PHE A 88 9.51 -6.29 7.56
C PHE A 88 9.19 -4.81 7.40
N SER A 89 9.68 -4.00 8.33
CA SER A 89 9.46 -2.55 8.34
C SER A 89 10.70 -1.83 8.85
N THR A 90 10.93 -0.63 8.37
CA THR A 90 11.91 0.28 9.00
C THR A 90 11.35 0.95 10.25
N ASP A 91 10.05 0.86 10.50
CA ASP A 91 9.35 1.51 11.63
C ASP A 91 9.83 2.94 11.87
N MET A 92 9.60 3.79 10.86
CA MET A 92 10.06 5.17 10.81
C MET A 92 9.53 5.95 12.02
N GLN A 93 10.44 6.54 12.79
CA GLN A 93 10.14 7.37 13.95
C GLN A 93 10.24 8.86 13.58
N GLU A 94 9.84 9.75 14.48
CA GLU A 94 9.89 11.21 14.26
C GLU A 94 11.27 11.71 13.80
N LYS A 95 12.35 11.21 14.41
CA LYS A 95 13.73 11.54 13.98
C LYS A 95 14.01 11.18 12.52
N ASP A 96 13.44 10.08 12.04
CA ASP A 96 13.66 9.59 10.68
C ASP A 96 12.84 10.47 9.70
N VAL A 97 11.70 11.00 10.14
CA VAL A 97 10.91 11.99 9.36
C VAL A 97 11.64 13.33 9.26
N VAL A 98 12.28 13.78 10.35
CA VAL A 98 12.98 15.07 10.39
C VAL A 98 14.32 15.02 9.64
N TYR A 99 15.06 13.92 9.75
CA TYR A 99 16.44 13.82 9.27
C TYR A 99 16.63 12.83 8.09
N GLY A 100 15.58 12.14 7.67
CA GLY A 100 15.63 11.08 6.66
C GLY A 100 15.90 9.68 7.24
N GLY A 101 15.29 8.69 6.61
CA GLY A 101 15.33 7.27 6.93
C GLY A 101 16.24 6.41 6.05
N GLU A 102 16.84 6.94 4.99
CA GLU A 102 17.65 6.20 4.01
C GLU A 102 18.76 5.34 4.66
N LYS A 103 19.48 5.90 5.65
CA LYS A 103 20.53 5.17 6.36
C LYS A 103 19.96 4.00 7.16
N LYS A 104 18.77 4.19 7.74
CA LYS A 104 18.04 3.15 8.48
C LYS A 104 17.55 2.07 7.53
N LEU A 105 17.02 2.45 6.36
CA LEU A 105 16.64 1.52 5.30
C LEU A 105 17.83 0.67 4.84
N ALA A 106 18.96 1.30 4.52
CA ALA A 106 20.16 0.59 4.08
C ALA A 106 20.69 -0.38 5.14
N ALA A 107 20.64 0.01 6.43
CA ALA A 107 21.00 -0.87 7.54
C ALA A 107 20.04 -2.07 7.66
N ALA A 108 18.73 -1.82 7.59
CA ALA A 108 17.71 -2.86 7.67
C ALA A 108 17.83 -3.87 6.51
N ILE A 109 18.07 -3.40 5.28
CA ILE A 109 18.28 -4.28 4.12
C ILE A 109 19.49 -5.19 4.34
N ARG A 110 20.61 -4.65 4.85
CA ARG A 110 21.83 -5.43 5.13
C ARG A 110 21.59 -6.48 6.22
N GLU A 111 20.96 -6.09 7.33
CA GLU A 111 20.64 -7.00 8.44
C GLU A 111 19.74 -8.15 7.97
N LEU A 112 18.69 -7.83 7.24
CA LEU A 112 17.73 -8.81 6.75
C LEU A 112 18.30 -9.69 5.63
N ALA A 113 19.16 -9.15 4.77
CA ALA A 113 19.85 -9.94 3.75
C ALA A 113 20.76 -11.01 4.38
N LEU A 114 21.48 -10.65 5.45
CA LEU A 114 22.29 -11.60 6.21
C LEU A 114 21.45 -12.65 6.94
N ALA A 115 20.33 -12.24 7.55
CA ALA A 115 19.49 -13.13 8.34
C ALA A 115 18.67 -14.12 7.49
N TYR A 116 18.18 -13.71 6.31
CA TYR A 116 17.21 -14.48 5.54
C TYR A 116 17.71 -14.96 4.17
N ALA A 117 18.86 -14.48 3.68
CA ALA A 117 19.40 -14.78 2.35
C ALA A 117 18.30 -14.81 1.24
N PRO A 118 17.57 -13.69 1.04
CA PRO A 118 16.51 -13.61 0.04
C PRO A 118 17.08 -13.64 -1.39
N LYS A 119 16.24 -13.98 -2.38
CA LYS A 119 16.62 -13.89 -3.80
C LYS A 119 16.45 -12.48 -4.38
N ALA A 120 15.57 -11.69 -3.78
CA ALA A 120 15.32 -10.29 -4.13
C ALA A 120 14.84 -9.52 -2.91
N VAL A 121 14.96 -8.19 -2.95
CA VAL A 121 14.42 -7.29 -1.93
C VAL A 121 13.49 -6.29 -2.61
N PHE A 122 12.25 -6.21 -2.15
CA PHE A 122 11.29 -5.18 -2.54
C PHE A 122 11.16 -4.16 -1.42
N VAL A 123 11.49 -2.92 -1.73
CA VAL A 123 11.27 -1.77 -0.84
C VAL A 123 9.96 -1.10 -1.23
N TYR A 124 9.06 -0.96 -0.26
CA TYR A 124 7.78 -0.29 -0.45
C TYR A 124 7.80 1.08 0.23
N ALA A 125 7.90 2.15 -0.55
CA ALA A 125 7.77 3.51 -0.04
C ALA A 125 6.32 3.78 0.41
N THR A 126 6.18 4.35 1.61
CA THR A 126 4.90 4.82 2.13
C THR A 126 4.72 6.33 1.88
N CYS A 127 3.56 6.88 2.24
CA CYS A 127 3.24 8.29 1.97
C CYS A 127 4.32 9.26 2.47
N ILE A 128 4.85 9.05 3.67
CA ILE A 128 5.78 10.00 4.29
C ILE A 128 7.12 10.06 3.55
N VAL A 129 7.60 8.93 3.03
CA VAL A 129 8.88 8.81 2.29
C VAL A 129 8.88 9.75 1.08
N GLY A 130 7.78 9.77 0.32
CA GLY A 130 7.63 10.68 -0.82
C GLY A 130 7.45 12.15 -0.42
N VAL A 131 6.85 12.43 0.73
CA VAL A 131 6.64 13.80 1.22
C VAL A 131 7.94 14.46 1.68
N ILE A 132 8.81 13.71 2.35
CA ILE A 132 10.10 14.21 2.84
C ILE A 132 11.21 14.15 1.78
N GLY A 133 10.93 13.51 0.64
CA GLY A 133 11.81 13.51 -0.53
C GLY A 133 13.03 12.61 -0.40
N GLU A 134 12.90 11.44 0.24
CA GLU A 134 13.98 10.44 0.29
C GLU A 134 14.24 9.80 -1.09
N ASP A 135 15.50 9.48 -1.34
CA ASP A 135 15.98 8.72 -2.50
C ASP A 135 16.13 7.24 -2.11
N VAL A 136 15.19 6.42 -2.57
CA VAL A 136 14.99 5.02 -2.15
C VAL A 136 15.67 4.03 -3.09
#